data_AF-A0A803JAF7-F1
#
_entry.id   AF-A0A803JAF7-F1
#
_cell.length_a   1.000
_cell.length_b   1.000
_cell.length_c   1.000
_cell.angle_alpha   90.00
_cell.angle_beta   90.00
_cell.angle_gamma   90.00
#
_symmetry.space_group_name_H-M   'P 1'
#
loop_
_entity.id
_entity.type
_entity.pdbx_description
1 polymer ?
#
loop_
_entity_poly.entity_id
_entity_poly.type
_entity_poly.pdbx_seq_one_letter_code
_entity_poly.pdbx_strand_id
1 'polypeptide(L)'
;MHVCIHVFIFSLMDFPLHFRQDLTELENSMVNIIKIFHSYSGENCKLRKGDLKELINTQLSTFVKIQDSETLDIIFTDLDENHDQEIDFSEYAALIAMVTSACHKSFHED
;
A
#
# COMPACT_ATOMS: atom_id res chain seq x y z
N MET A 1 -15.20 -7.62 15.84
CA MET A 1 -13.77 -7.35 15.59
C MET A 1 -13.50 -6.20 14.59
N HIS A 2 -14.52 -5.46 14.13
CA HIS A 2 -14.35 -4.40 13.11
C HIS A 2 -14.26 -2.97 13.68
N VAL A 3 -14.42 -2.78 15.00
CA VAL A 3 -14.52 -1.45 15.63
C VAL A 3 -13.19 -1.00 16.26
N CYS A 4 -12.27 -1.90 16.61
CA CYS A 4 -11.00 -1.51 17.24
C CYS A 4 -9.97 -0.94 16.26
N ILE A 5 -9.97 -1.33 14.99
CA ILE A 5 -8.98 -0.83 14.01
C ILE A 5 -9.30 0.61 13.60
N HIS A 6 -10.59 0.94 13.45
CA HIS A 6 -11.02 2.28 13.04
C HIS A 6 -10.72 3.34 14.11
N VAL A 7 -10.76 2.99 15.41
CA VAL A 7 -10.42 3.92 16.50
C VAL A 7 -8.91 4.11 16.65
N PHE A 8 -8.12 3.08 16.33
CA PHE A 8 -6.65 3.14 16.41
C PHE A 8 -6.03 3.96 15.26
N ILE A 9 -6.57 3.84 14.04
CA ILE A 9 -6.12 4.62 12.88
C ILE A 9 -6.53 6.09 12.99
N PHE A 10 -7.75 6.39 13.45
CA PHE A 10 -8.20 7.78 13.63
C PHE A 10 -7.37 8.52 14.70
N SER A 11 -6.88 7.82 15.73
CA SER A 11 -5.96 8.41 16.72
C SER A 11 -4.56 8.70 16.18
N LEU A 12 -4.15 8.06 15.06
CA LEU A 12 -2.83 8.26 14.45
C LEU A 12 -2.79 9.42 13.44
N MET A 13 -3.93 9.81 12.84
CA MET A 13 -3.99 10.92 11.87
C MET A 13 -4.31 12.29 12.49
N ASP A 14 -4.86 12.34 13.71
CA ASP A 14 -5.17 13.58 14.44
C ASP A 14 -4.15 13.96 15.53
N PHE A 15 -3.09 13.16 15.73
CA PHE A 15 -2.09 13.49 16.75
C PHE A 15 -1.14 14.57 16.22
N PRO A 16 -0.98 15.72 16.93
CA PRO A 16 -0.04 16.74 16.53
C PRO A 16 1.35 16.12 16.38
N LEU A 17 2.06 16.51 15.31
CA LEU A 17 3.44 16.16 14.92
C LEU A 17 4.53 16.46 15.99
N HIS A 18 4.16 16.53 17.27
CA HIS A 18 4.98 16.96 18.40
C HIS A 18 4.94 16.01 19.60
N PHE A 19 4.75 14.70 19.37
CA PHE A 19 5.10 13.69 20.37
C PHE A 19 5.75 12.49 19.68
N ARG A 20 7.06 12.64 19.36
CA ARG A 20 7.92 11.55 18.94
C ARG A 20 8.15 10.64 20.14
N GLN A 21 7.24 9.69 20.38
CA GLN A 21 7.68 8.38 20.84
C GLN A 21 8.51 7.78 19.71
N ASP A 22 9.66 7.19 20.04
CA ASP A 22 10.42 6.41 19.06
C ASP A 22 9.56 5.21 18.67
N LEU A 23 8.86 5.34 17.54
CA LEU A 23 8.10 4.26 16.95
C LEU A 23 9.02 3.05 16.83
N THR A 24 8.47 1.87 17.11
CA THR A 24 9.17 0.61 16.84
C THR A 24 9.43 0.47 15.33
N GLU A 25 10.36 -0.41 14.94
CA GLU A 25 10.70 -0.60 13.52
C GLU A 25 9.49 -0.96 12.66
N LEU A 26 8.58 -1.78 13.20
CA LEU A 26 7.35 -2.18 12.51
C LEU A 26 6.38 -1.00 12.37
N GLU A 27 6.18 -0.21 13.43
CA GLU A 27 5.33 0.98 13.38
C GLU A 27 5.86 2.01 12.38
N ASN A 28 7.18 2.23 12.34
CA ASN A 28 7.81 3.07 11.32
C ASN A 28 7.58 2.52 9.90
N SER A 29 7.66 1.20 9.72
CA SER A 29 7.42 0.57 8.43
C SER A 29 5.97 0.77 7.97
N MET A 30 5.00 0.59 8.87
CA MET A 30 3.59 0.85 8.58
C MET A 30 3.34 2.33 8.22
N VAL A 31 3.92 3.26 8.98
CA VAL A 31 3.84 4.70 8.67
C VAL A 31 4.45 5.01 7.32
N ASN A 32 5.57 4.36 6.96
CA ASN A 32 6.19 4.54 5.66
C ASN A 32 5.32 4.01 4.52
N ILE A 33 4.68 2.85 4.68
CA ILE A 33 3.71 2.31 3.70
C ILE A 33 2.58 3.32 3.46
N ILE A 34 2.00 3.87 4.53
CA ILE A 34 0.94 4.89 4.46
C ILE A 34 1.43 6.17 3.76
N LYS A 35 2.61 6.66 4.12
CA LYS A 35 3.19 7.87 3.49
C LYS A 35 3.45 7.68 2.00
N ILE A 36 3.96 6.52 1.61
CA ILE A 36 4.17 6.19 0.19
C ILE A 36 2.83 6.20 -0.54
N PHE A 37 1.80 5.54 -0.01
CA PHE A 37 0.48 5.58 -0.63
C PHE A 37 -0.01 7.02 -0.87
N HIS A 38 0.04 7.86 0.16
CA HIS A 38 -0.38 9.26 0.05
C HIS A 38 0.46 10.10 -0.90
N SER A 39 1.75 9.78 -1.12
CA SER A 39 2.56 10.50 -2.10
C SER A 39 2.13 10.26 -3.54
N TYR A 40 1.47 9.14 -3.82
CA TYR A 40 0.97 8.80 -5.16
C TYR A 40 -0.56 9.00 -5.32
N SER A 41 -1.34 8.92 -4.24
CA SER A 41 -2.81 8.94 -4.29
C SER A 41 -3.45 10.33 -4.32
N GLY A 42 -2.63 11.38 -4.32
CA GLY A 42 -3.07 12.77 -4.48
C GLY A 42 -4.10 13.22 -3.45
N GLU A 43 -4.91 14.22 -3.81
CA GLU A 43 -5.91 14.82 -2.89
C GLU A 43 -7.09 13.90 -2.59
N ASN A 44 -7.39 12.94 -3.47
CA ASN A 44 -8.55 12.05 -3.32
C ASN A 44 -8.25 10.80 -2.49
N CYS A 45 -7.00 10.62 -2.02
CA CYS A 45 -6.55 9.44 -1.28
C CYS A 45 -6.85 8.13 -2.02
N LYS A 46 -6.81 8.16 -3.35
CA LYS A 46 -7.00 7.00 -4.22
C LYS A 46 -6.00 7.00 -5.37
N LEU A 47 -5.51 5.83 -5.75
CA LEU A 47 -4.57 5.68 -6.86
C LEU A 47 -5.34 5.38 -8.14
N ARG A 48 -5.02 6.11 -9.21
CA ARG A 48 -5.44 5.71 -10.55
C ARG A 48 -4.45 4.70 -11.10
N LYS A 49 -4.85 4.05 -12.18
CA LYS A 49 -4.03 3.05 -12.88
C LYS A 49 -2.62 3.52 -13.24
N GLY A 50 -2.48 4.80 -13.62
CA GLY A 50 -1.17 5.42 -13.88
C GLY A 50 -0.31 5.54 -12.61
N ASP A 51 -0.92 6.02 -11.53
CA ASP A 51 -0.24 6.23 -10.24
C ASP A 51 0.20 4.90 -9.63
N LEU A 52 -0.65 3.87 -9.73
CA LEU A 52 -0.33 2.51 -9.31
C LEU A 52 0.87 1.95 -10.08
N LYS A 53 0.92 2.16 -11.41
CA LYS A 53 2.03 1.73 -12.24
C LYS A 53 3.34 2.38 -11.80
N GLU A 54 3.31 3.68 -11.53
CA GLU A 54 4.48 4.43 -11.09
C GLU A 54 4.94 3.97 -9.71
N LEU A 55 4.01 3.80 -8.77
CA LEU A 55 4.29 3.30 -7.43
C LEU A 55 4.98 1.94 -7.48
N ILE A 56 4.41 0.97 -8.20
CA ILE A 56 4.97 -0.40 -8.28
C ILE A 56 6.36 -0.36 -8.92
N ASN A 57 6.53 0.34 -10.04
CA ASN A 57 7.82 0.40 -10.73
C ASN A 57 8.88 1.23 -10.01
N THR A 58 8.51 2.05 -9.01
CA THR A 58 9.46 2.85 -8.23
C THR A 58 9.79 2.17 -6.90
N GLN A 59 8.76 1.84 -6.12
CA GLN A 59 8.89 1.37 -4.74
C GLN A 59 9.09 -0.14 -4.67
N LEU A 60 8.55 -0.90 -5.63
CA LEU A 60 8.59 -2.37 -5.66
C LEU A 60 9.44 -2.92 -6.82
N SER A 61 10.25 -2.08 -7.47
CA SER A 61 10.98 -2.40 -8.71
C SER A 61 11.85 -3.67 -8.68
N THR A 62 12.35 -4.04 -7.50
CA THR A 62 13.14 -5.27 -7.28
C THR A 62 12.27 -6.52 -7.15
N PHE A 63 11.03 -6.38 -6.67
CA PHE A 63 10.10 -7.48 -6.43
C PHE A 63 9.12 -7.68 -7.59
N VAL A 64 8.65 -6.58 -8.17
CA VAL A 64 7.62 -6.55 -9.22
C VAL A 64 8.02 -5.48 -10.24
N LYS A 65 7.96 -5.83 -11.53
CA LYS A 65 8.20 -4.89 -12.62
C LYS A 65 7.10 -4.98 -13.66
N ILE A 66 6.38 -3.88 -13.85
CA ILE A 66 5.30 -3.78 -14.83
C ILE A 66 5.87 -3.20 -16.12
N GLN A 67 6.05 -4.05 -17.13
CA GLN A 67 6.62 -3.67 -18.43
C GLN A 67 5.55 -3.32 -19.46
N ASP A 68 4.49 -4.12 -19.52
CA ASP A 68 3.37 -3.99 -20.45
C ASP A 68 2.08 -3.50 -19.75
N SER A 69 1.12 -3.03 -20.56
CA SER A 69 -0.17 -2.59 -20.04
C SER A 69 -1.04 -3.77 -19.59
N GLU A 70 -0.92 -4.94 -20.21
CA GLU A 70 -1.74 -6.10 -19.87
C GLU A 70 -1.53 -6.56 -18.43
N THR A 71 -0.27 -6.63 -17.99
CA THR A 71 0.09 -6.96 -16.61
C THR A 71 -0.45 -5.92 -15.63
N LEU A 72 -0.39 -4.63 -15.98
CA LEU A 72 -0.99 -3.58 -15.16
C LEU A 72 -2.51 -3.74 -15.07
N ASP A 73 -3.16 -4.09 -16.18
CA ASP A 73 -4.60 -4.26 -16.26
C ASP A 73 -5.07 -5.42 -15.37
N ILE A 74 -4.34 -6.54 -15.39
CA ILE A 74 -4.60 -7.70 -14.52
C ILE A 74 -4.43 -7.31 -13.06
N ILE A 75 -3.28 -6.74 -12.67
CA ILE A 75 -3.03 -6.32 -11.28
C ILE A 75 -4.08 -5.32 -10.82
N PHE A 76 -4.43 -4.35 -11.66
CA PHE A 76 -5.44 -3.36 -11.32
C PHE A 76 -6.81 -4.01 -11.11
N THR A 77 -7.22 -4.91 -12.01
CA THR A 77 -8.51 -5.61 -11.90
C THR A 77 -8.57 -6.53 -10.68
N ASP A 78 -7.46 -7.18 -10.34
CA ASP A 78 -7.37 -8.05 -9.17
C ASP A 78 -7.41 -7.26 -7.85
N LEU A 79 -6.98 -5.99 -7.85
CA LEU A 79 -6.97 -5.12 -6.68
C LEU A 79 -8.26 -4.29 -6.54
N ASP A 80 -8.87 -3.84 -7.64
CA ASP A 80 -10.11 -3.05 -7.69
C ASP A 80 -11.33 -3.94 -7.39
N GLU A 81 -11.44 -4.40 -6.15
CA GLU A 81 -12.49 -5.31 -5.68
C GLU A 81 -13.88 -4.66 -5.73
N ASN A 82 -13.94 -3.34 -5.51
CA ASN A 82 -15.18 -2.59 -5.51
C ASN A 82 -15.62 -2.15 -6.93
N HIS A 83 -14.73 -2.31 -7.93
CA HIS A 83 -14.92 -1.97 -9.33
C HIS A 83 -15.20 -0.48 -9.60
N ASP A 84 -14.61 0.41 -8.81
CA ASP A 84 -14.75 1.87 -8.93
C ASP A 84 -13.69 2.51 -9.84
N GLN A 85 -12.78 1.71 -10.40
CA GLN A 85 -11.67 2.12 -11.26
C GLN A 85 -10.63 3.00 -10.55
N GLU A 86 -10.58 2.94 -9.23
CA GLU A 86 -9.59 3.57 -8.38
C GLU A 86 -9.10 2.53 -7.36
N ILE A 87 -7.92 2.73 -6.78
CA ILE A 87 -7.39 1.85 -5.74
C ILE A 87 -7.33 2.64 -4.44
N ASP A 88 -8.11 2.23 -3.46
CA ASP A 88 -8.08 2.80 -2.11
C ASP A 88 -6.94 2.19 -1.26
N PHE A 89 -6.82 2.66 -0.02
CA PHE A 89 -5.76 2.17 0.86
C PHE A 89 -5.93 0.70 1.26
N SER A 90 -7.17 0.21 1.38
CA SER A 90 -7.44 -1.19 1.72
C SER A 90 -7.00 -2.11 0.59
N GLU A 91 -7.34 -1.75 -0.65
CA GLU A 91 -6.95 -2.47 -1.86
C GLU A 91 -5.43 -2.41 -2.06
N TYR A 92 -4.81 -1.25 -1.83
CA TYR A 92 -3.34 -1.12 -1.81
C TYR A 92 -2.68 -1.99 -0.72
N ALA A 93 -3.27 -2.07 0.48
CA ALA A 93 -2.74 -2.92 1.55
C ALA A 93 -2.78 -4.41 1.16
N ALA A 94 -3.77 -4.84 0.38
CA ALA A 94 -3.82 -6.19 -0.18
C ALA A 94 -2.65 -6.46 -1.12
N LEU A 95 -2.27 -5.51 -1.99
CA LEU A 95 -1.06 -5.61 -2.82
C LEU A 95 0.20 -5.81 -1.97
N ILE A 96 0.37 -5.01 -0.91
CA ILE A 96 1.54 -5.12 -0.02
C ILE A 96 1.57 -6.48 0.68
N ALA A 97 0.42 -6.99 1.14
CA ALA A 97 0.31 -8.31 1.72
C ALA A 97 0.67 -9.42 0.72
N MET A 98 0.19 -9.33 -0.52
CA MET A 98 0.51 -10.29 -1.59
C MET A 98 2.00 -10.31 -1.92
N VAL A 99 2.61 -9.13 -2.12
CA VAL A 99 4.05 -9.02 -2.42
C VAL A 99 4.89 -9.52 -1.24
N THR A 100 4.52 -9.15 0.00
CA THR A 100 5.22 -9.63 1.21
C THR A 100 5.12 -11.15 1.33
N SER A 101 3.94 -11.74 1.07
CA SER A 101 3.76 -13.19 1.10
C SER A 101 4.53 -13.89 -0.02
N ALA A 102 4.63 -13.30 -1.21
CA ALA A 102 5.42 -13.84 -2.32
C ALA A 102 6.91 -13.82 -1.97
N CYS A 103 7.40 -12.72 -1.40
CA CYS A 103 8.80 -12.61 -0.93
C CYS A 103 9.09 -13.63 0.16
N HIS A 104 8.20 -13.80 1.13
CA HIS A 104 8.36 -14.79 2.20
C HIS A 104 8.52 -16.22 1.65
N LYS A 105 7.81 -16.59 0.58
CA LYS A 105 8.00 -17.89 -0.09
C LYS A 105 9.39 -18.01 -0.70
N SER A 106 9.90 -16.96 -1.33
CA SER A 106 11.26 -16.94 -1.89
C SER A 106 12.35 -17.09 -0.83
N PHE A 107 12.12 -16.61 0.40
CA PHE A 107 13.06 -16.83 1.52
C PHE A 107 13.07 -18.27 2.06
N HIS A 108 12.08 -19.10 1.70
CA HIS A 108 11.99 -20.50 2.12
C HIS A 108 12.49 -21.49 1.06
N GLU A 109 12.90 -21.01 -0.12
CA GLU A 109 13.45 -21.84 -1.21
C GLU A 109 15.00 -21.83 -1.27
N ASP A 110 15.67 -21.23 -0.28
CA ASP A 110 17.13 -21.32 -0.05
C ASP A 110 17.49 -22.33 1.06
#